data_AF-A0A0S9LU15-F1
#
_entry.id   AF-A0A0S9LU15-F1
#
_cell.length_a   1.000
_cell.length_b   1.000
_cell.length_c   1.000
_cell.angle_alpha   90.00
_cell.angle_beta   90.00
_cell.angle_gamma   90.00
#
_symmetry.space_group_name_H-M   'P 1'
#
loop_
_entity.id
_entity.type
_entity.pdbx_description
1 polymer ?
#
loop_
_entity_poly.entity_id
_entity_poly.type
_entity_poly.pdbx_seq_one_letter_code
_entity_poly.pdbx_strand_id
1 'polypeptide(L)'
;MSLAITALAAFVAGMLTVFSPCILPVLPFVFARHDRPFAQGNLPLLAGMVASFAAVASLGAVAGAWAVQLNQVGRWAALAALALFAASLLSPRLAAWWSAPLVRAGERLARTQDRNSWRSAALLGAATGLIWTPCAGPVLGVVLSTAALAGPGIHTSLLLLSYGAGAALALWVALRVGAKPLAVLKARLLPGVAGRRIAGAAMLAGVVAVGTGIDTGLLARFGGLGGAGGQGLEAGLLQRVLPAAHADAPQPSRLPVESTRASLEGGTRWLNAAPQSIPALRGKVVLVNFWTYSCVNCLRTLPYVKAWAQKYADRGLVVVGVHTPEFAFEKDAGNVRRALQDLKIGYPVVQDNDFRIWRGFGNQYWPALYFVDAQGRVRHHQFGEGGYAASERVIEELLREAGAPGAGAAPPDVVPDTRGLGLAADAGSLRSPETYLGYEKGSSPRVAGPVVADRPAHYTPAALQPNTWSLAGAWTVQPEFVEGMEVGSRLAVRFQARDANLVLGAGTGGPVRFRLTLDGQPPGADHGTDVDADGNGVVDATRLYQLVRQGGAVKARTVEIRFLDPGARGYAFTFG
;
A
#
# COMPACT_ATOMS: atom_id res chain seq x y z
N MET A 1 2.76 -10.97 -33.59
CA MET A 1 1.41 -11.59 -33.68
C MET A 1 0.42 -10.51 -34.09
N SER A 2 -0.41 -10.78 -35.09
CA SER A 2 -0.99 -9.76 -35.96
C SER A 2 -1.90 -8.75 -35.25
N LEU A 3 -1.64 -7.46 -35.52
CA LEU A 3 -2.47 -6.29 -35.23
C LEU A 3 -3.99 -6.55 -35.38
N ALA A 4 -4.35 -7.42 -36.33
CA ALA A 4 -5.70 -7.86 -36.60
C ALA A 4 -6.38 -8.58 -35.41
N ILE A 5 -5.66 -9.40 -34.65
CA ILE A 5 -6.20 -10.17 -33.53
C ILE A 5 -6.53 -9.24 -32.35
N THR A 6 -5.63 -8.29 -32.05
CA THR A 6 -5.84 -7.29 -30.99
C THR A 6 -6.94 -6.30 -31.36
N ALA A 7 -7.04 -5.91 -32.63
CA ALA A 7 -8.15 -5.09 -33.12
C ALA A 7 -9.49 -5.85 -33.02
N LEU A 8 -9.54 -7.12 -33.44
CA LEU A 8 -10.74 -7.94 -33.32
C LEU A 8 -11.19 -8.10 -31.86
N ALA A 9 -10.25 -8.31 -30.93
CA ALA A 9 -10.56 -8.38 -29.50
C ALA A 9 -11.14 -7.04 -28.97
N ALA A 10 -10.55 -5.91 -29.35
CA ALA A 10 -11.06 -4.58 -28.99
C ALA A 10 -12.47 -4.32 -29.56
N PHE A 11 -12.72 -4.77 -30.80
CA PHE A 11 -14.03 -4.69 -31.44
C PHE A 11 -15.10 -5.50 -30.70
N VAL A 12 -14.80 -6.74 -30.34
CA VAL A 12 -15.72 -7.61 -29.58
C VAL A 12 -15.99 -7.03 -28.19
N ALA A 13 -14.95 -6.52 -27.51
CA ALA A 13 -15.12 -5.84 -26.23
C ALA A 13 -16.03 -4.60 -26.36
N GLY A 14 -15.88 -3.82 -27.44
CA GLY A 14 -16.77 -2.70 -27.76
C GLY A 14 -18.23 -3.14 -27.90
N MET A 15 -18.51 -4.27 -28.56
CA MET A 15 -19.86 -4.81 -28.69
C MET A 15 -20.46 -5.23 -27.33
N LEU A 16 -19.65 -5.88 -26.48
CA LEU A 16 -20.08 -6.37 -25.17
C LEU A 16 -20.44 -5.24 -24.21
N THR A 17 -19.86 -4.04 -24.39
CA THR A 17 -20.13 -2.89 -23.51
C THR A 17 -21.58 -2.43 -23.51
N VAL A 18 -22.36 -2.72 -24.56
CA VAL A 18 -23.80 -2.41 -24.62
C VAL A 18 -24.60 -3.12 -23.51
N PHE A 19 -24.11 -4.25 -23.00
CA PHE A 19 -24.73 -4.97 -21.88
C PHE A 19 -24.32 -4.40 -20.51
N SER A 20 -23.47 -3.37 -20.48
CA SER A 20 -23.05 -2.75 -19.22
C SER A 20 -24.23 -2.10 -18.50
N PRO A 21 -24.41 -2.32 -17.19
CA PRO A 21 -25.53 -1.79 -16.40
C PRO A 21 -25.69 -0.26 -16.49
N CYS A 22 -24.59 0.44 -16.78
CA CYS A 22 -24.54 1.90 -16.88
C CYS A 22 -25.17 2.45 -18.19
N ILE A 23 -25.26 1.64 -19.25
CA ILE A 23 -25.73 2.06 -20.59
C ILE A 23 -27.21 1.77 -20.78
N LEU A 24 -27.70 0.72 -20.12
CA LEU A 24 -29.09 0.27 -20.15
C LEU A 24 -30.14 1.38 -19.91
N PRO A 25 -29.91 2.38 -19.02
CA PRO A 25 -30.84 3.48 -18.79
C PRO A 25 -30.93 4.50 -19.94
N VAL A 26 -29.91 4.62 -20.79
CA VAL A 26 -29.80 5.65 -21.85
C VAL A 26 -30.36 5.16 -23.18
N LEU A 27 -30.34 3.84 -23.40
CA LEU A 27 -30.88 3.18 -24.60
C LEU A 27 -32.27 3.68 -25.04
N PRO A 28 -33.27 3.89 -24.15
CA PRO A 28 -34.59 4.41 -24.54
C PRO A 28 -34.58 5.78 -25.23
N PHE A 29 -33.66 6.68 -24.85
CA PHE A 29 -33.53 7.99 -25.48
C PHE A 29 -32.99 7.90 -26.91
N VAL A 30 -32.14 6.91 -27.18
CA VAL A 30 -31.60 6.64 -28.51
C VAL A 30 -32.69 6.03 -29.42
N PHE A 31 -33.53 5.13 -28.87
CA PHE A 31 -34.64 4.53 -29.60
C PHE A 31 -35.77 5.52 -29.95
N ALA A 32 -35.93 6.61 -29.18
CA ALA A 32 -37.01 7.58 -29.38
C ALA A 32 -36.90 8.43 -30.67
N ARG A 33 -35.84 8.26 -31.49
CA ARG A 33 -35.59 9.05 -32.72
C ARG A 33 -35.48 8.22 -34.01
N HIS A 34 -35.97 6.99 -34.00
CA HIS A 34 -35.78 6.00 -35.07
C HIS A 34 -36.54 6.28 -36.39
N ASP A 35 -37.38 7.32 -36.45
CA ASP A 35 -38.23 7.61 -37.62
C ASP A 35 -37.55 8.44 -38.73
N ARG A 36 -36.21 8.39 -38.89
CA ARG A 36 -35.50 9.15 -39.96
C ARG A 36 -34.63 8.27 -40.88
N PRO A 37 -34.51 8.63 -42.18
CA PRO A 37 -33.75 7.83 -43.15
C PRO A 37 -32.27 7.66 -42.79
N PHE A 38 -31.73 6.46 -43.05
CA PHE A 38 -30.43 5.96 -42.59
C PHE A 38 -29.24 6.90 -42.85
N ALA A 39 -29.23 7.58 -44.01
CA ALA A 39 -28.16 8.47 -44.44
C ALA A 39 -28.17 9.85 -43.74
N GLN A 40 -29.32 10.31 -43.25
CA GLN A 40 -29.46 11.65 -42.65
C GLN A 40 -29.56 11.63 -41.12
N GLY A 41 -29.91 10.47 -40.52
CA GLY A 41 -30.05 10.30 -39.07
C GLY A 41 -28.96 9.42 -38.45
N ASN A 42 -28.92 8.14 -38.81
CA ASN A 42 -28.17 7.13 -38.04
C ASN A 42 -26.66 7.13 -38.34
N LEU A 43 -26.26 7.34 -39.60
CA LEU A 43 -24.84 7.38 -39.97
C LEU A 43 -24.06 8.55 -39.33
N PRO A 44 -24.52 9.82 -39.40
CA PRO A 44 -23.83 10.93 -38.72
C PRO A 44 -23.83 10.80 -37.19
N LEU A 45 -24.85 10.16 -36.60
CA LEU A 45 -24.91 9.86 -35.16
C LEU A 45 -23.80 8.89 -34.73
N LEU A 46 -23.66 7.75 -35.44
CA LEU A 46 -22.64 6.75 -35.12
C LEU A 46 -21.23 7.27 -35.40
N ALA A 47 -21.04 8.01 -36.50
CA ALA A 47 -19.76 8.64 -36.82
C ALA A 47 -19.35 9.68 -35.77
N GLY A 48 -20.29 10.52 -35.31
CA GLY A 48 -20.05 11.48 -34.22
C GLY A 48 -19.67 10.80 -32.90
N MET A 49 -20.31 9.69 -32.58
CA MET A 49 -20.00 8.90 -31.38
C MET A 49 -18.57 8.32 -31.42
N VAL A 50 -18.19 7.68 -32.52
CA VAL A 50 -16.84 7.11 -32.69
C VAL A 50 -15.78 8.20 -32.67
N ALA A 51 -16.01 9.32 -33.36
CA ALA A 51 -15.08 10.43 -33.43
C ALA A 51 -14.86 11.09 -32.06
N SER A 52 -15.91 11.37 -31.29
CA SER A 52 -15.77 11.97 -29.96
C SER A 52 -15.14 11.01 -28.96
N PHE A 53 -15.47 9.71 -29.03
CA PHE A 53 -14.82 8.70 -28.20
C PHE A 53 -13.31 8.62 -28.49
N ALA A 54 -12.93 8.53 -29.77
CA ALA A 54 -11.54 8.49 -30.20
C ALA A 54 -10.79 9.77 -29.79
N ALA A 55 -11.42 10.94 -29.94
CA ALA A 55 -10.82 12.23 -29.57
C ALA A 55 -10.59 12.34 -28.04
N VAL A 56 -11.59 12.00 -27.23
CA VAL A 56 -11.48 12.07 -25.76
C VAL A 56 -10.48 11.04 -25.23
N ALA A 57 -10.50 9.81 -25.76
CA ALA A 57 -9.55 8.78 -25.36
C ALA A 57 -8.11 9.14 -25.76
N SER A 58 -7.92 9.75 -26.94
CA SER A 58 -6.60 10.23 -27.38
C SER A 58 -6.11 11.41 -26.54
N LEU A 59 -6.98 12.36 -26.20
CA LEU A 59 -6.67 13.44 -25.26
C LEU A 59 -6.31 12.92 -23.87
N GLY A 60 -7.01 11.88 -23.39
CA GLY A 60 -6.69 11.19 -22.14
C GLY A 60 -5.31 10.51 -22.18
N ALA A 61 -4.94 9.91 -23.31
CA ALA A 61 -3.62 9.30 -23.49
C ALA A 61 -2.48 10.34 -23.45
N VAL A 62 -2.70 11.54 -24.00
CA VAL A 62 -1.72 12.65 -23.97
C VAL A 62 -1.67 13.35 -22.61
N ALA A 63 -2.80 13.46 -21.90
CA ALA A 63 -2.89 14.05 -20.57
C ALA A 63 -2.30 13.16 -19.45
N GLY A 64 -2.01 11.88 -19.73
CA GLY A 64 -1.48 10.93 -18.75
C GLY A 64 -0.19 11.36 -18.06
N ALA A 65 0.66 12.14 -18.74
CA ALA A 65 1.90 12.67 -18.16
C ALA A 65 1.66 13.74 -17.06
N TRP A 66 0.52 14.45 -17.11
CA TRP A 66 0.13 15.47 -16.12
C TRP A 66 -0.86 14.94 -15.09
N ALA A 67 -1.57 13.84 -15.41
CA ALA A 67 -2.62 13.26 -14.57
C ALA A 67 -2.11 12.61 -13.27
N VAL A 68 -0.82 12.21 -13.21
CA VAL A 68 -0.23 11.56 -12.02
C VAL A 68 -0.19 12.51 -10.81
N GLN A 69 -0.12 13.83 -11.01
CA GLN A 69 -0.16 14.82 -9.93
C GLN A 69 -1.59 15.23 -9.50
N LEU A 70 -2.62 14.96 -10.32
CA LEU A 70 -4.03 15.29 -10.04
C LEU A 70 -4.84 14.11 -9.46
N ASN A 71 -4.18 12.98 -9.23
CA ASN A 71 -4.81 11.67 -9.00
C ASN A 71 -5.71 11.60 -7.76
N GLN A 72 -5.48 12.40 -6.71
CA GLN A 72 -6.36 12.40 -5.53
C GLN A 72 -7.64 13.22 -5.74
N VAL A 73 -7.53 14.43 -6.32
CA VAL A 73 -8.70 15.30 -6.56
C VAL A 73 -9.60 14.72 -7.65
N GLY A 74 -9.02 14.19 -8.72
CA GLY A 74 -9.77 13.57 -9.82
C GLY A 74 -10.55 12.32 -9.38
N ARG A 75 -9.96 11.49 -8.52
CA ARG A 75 -10.61 10.29 -7.97
C ARG A 75 -11.84 10.66 -7.14
N TRP A 76 -11.72 11.62 -6.23
CA TRP A 76 -12.85 12.07 -5.41
C TRP A 76 -13.94 12.75 -6.24
N ALA A 77 -13.58 13.54 -7.26
CA ALA A 77 -14.56 14.14 -8.17
C ALA A 77 -15.34 13.08 -8.98
N ALA A 78 -14.65 12.05 -9.48
CA ALA A 78 -15.28 10.95 -10.20
C ALA A 78 -16.20 10.10 -9.30
N LEU A 79 -15.76 9.80 -8.08
CA LEU A 79 -16.57 9.07 -7.09
C LEU A 79 -17.80 9.89 -6.67
N ALA A 80 -17.66 11.21 -6.49
CA ALA A 80 -18.79 12.09 -6.19
C ALA A 80 -19.81 12.13 -7.35
N ALA A 81 -19.35 12.20 -8.60
CA ALA A 81 -20.23 12.15 -9.77
C ALA A 81 -20.98 10.81 -9.88
N LEU A 82 -20.30 9.68 -9.64
CA LEU A 82 -20.92 8.35 -9.62
C LEU A 82 -21.91 8.19 -8.46
N ALA A 83 -21.59 8.71 -7.28
CA ALA A 83 -22.49 8.71 -6.12
C ALA A 83 -23.76 9.50 -6.41
N LEU A 84 -23.64 10.68 -7.01
CA LEU A 84 -24.78 11.51 -7.42
C LEU A 84 -25.66 10.79 -8.45
N PHE A 85 -25.05 10.14 -9.44
CA PHE A 85 -25.78 9.36 -10.44
C PHE A 85 -26.52 8.18 -9.80
N ALA A 86 -25.87 7.43 -8.92
CA ALA A 86 -26.47 6.31 -8.22
C ALA A 86 -27.61 6.75 -7.27
N ALA A 87 -27.46 7.88 -6.59
CA ALA A 87 -28.51 8.50 -5.78
C ALA A 87 -29.72 8.95 -6.62
N SER A 88 -29.49 9.42 -7.85
CA SER A 88 -30.55 9.76 -8.82
C SER A 88 -31.37 8.53 -9.28
N LEU A 89 -30.78 7.33 -9.23
CA LEU A 89 -31.50 6.10 -9.52
C LEU A 89 -32.39 5.65 -8.34
N LEU A 90 -32.02 6.00 -7.11
CA LEU A 90 -32.78 5.69 -5.89
C LEU A 90 -34.02 6.59 -5.70
N SER A 91 -33.92 7.88 -6.05
CA SER A 91 -34.98 8.87 -5.84
C SER A 91 -35.33 9.63 -7.14
N PRO A 92 -36.56 9.44 -7.68
CA PRO A 92 -37.04 10.19 -8.84
C PRO A 92 -37.05 11.71 -8.64
N ARG A 93 -37.24 12.17 -7.38
CA ARG A 93 -37.23 13.58 -7.01
C ARG A 93 -35.82 14.18 -7.08
N LEU A 94 -34.81 13.42 -6.64
CA LEU A 94 -33.42 13.85 -6.67
C LEU A 94 -32.88 13.94 -8.12
N ALA A 95 -33.26 12.97 -8.96
CA ALA A 95 -32.95 12.99 -10.39
C ALA A 95 -33.52 14.24 -11.07
N ALA A 96 -34.81 14.55 -10.85
CA ALA A 96 -35.45 15.71 -11.46
C ALA A 96 -34.84 17.04 -11.00
N TRP A 97 -34.47 17.14 -9.71
CA TRP A 97 -33.87 18.36 -9.16
C TRP A 97 -32.47 18.64 -9.74
N TRP A 98 -31.61 17.63 -9.80
CA TRP A 98 -30.24 17.79 -10.32
C TRP A 98 -30.19 17.90 -11.85
N SER A 99 -31.05 17.18 -12.57
CA SER A 99 -31.07 17.23 -14.04
C SER A 99 -31.81 18.44 -14.61
N ALA A 100 -32.69 19.09 -13.84
CA ALA A 100 -33.48 20.25 -14.30
C ALA A 100 -32.65 21.38 -14.93
N PRO A 101 -31.53 21.87 -14.35
CA PRO A 101 -30.73 22.94 -14.95
C PRO A 101 -30.08 22.50 -16.28
N LEU A 102 -29.57 21.26 -16.34
CA LEU A 102 -28.97 20.68 -17.55
C LEU A 102 -30.01 20.46 -18.66
N VAL A 103 -31.21 19.98 -18.31
CA VAL A 103 -32.31 19.79 -19.26
C VAL A 103 -32.81 21.13 -19.78
N ARG A 104 -32.93 22.17 -18.94
CA ARG A 104 -33.29 23.52 -19.37
C ARG A 104 -32.24 24.15 -20.28
N ALA A 105 -30.96 23.93 -20.00
CA ALA A 105 -29.87 24.37 -20.88
C ALA A 105 -29.89 23.62 -22.21
N GLY A 106 -30.14 22.30 -22.19
CA GLY A 106 -30.29 21.47 -23.39
C GLY A 106 -31.50 21.86 -24.24
N GLU A 107 -32.65 22.17 -23.62
CA GLU A 107 -33.84 22.66 -24.31
C GLU A 107 -33.62 24.05 -24.93
N ARG A 108 -32.88 24.93 -24.26
CA ARG A 108 -32.48 26.23 -24.84
C ARG A 108 -31.58 26.06 -26.06
N LEU A 109 -30.61 25.13 -25.98
CA LEU A 109 -29.71 24.81 -27.09
C LEU A 109 -30.43 24.08 -28.24
N ALA A 110 -31.41 23.24 -27.93
CA ALA A 110 -32.23 22.55 -28.92
C ALA A 110 -33.22 23.48 -29.63
N ARG A 111 -33.67 24.56 -28.97
CA ARG A 111 -34.55 25.58 -29.57
C ARG A 111 -33.81 26.57 -30.46
N THR A 112 -32.50 26.78 -30.27
CA THR A 112 -31.67 27.66 -31.11
C THR A 112 -31.10 26.96 -32.34
N GLN A 113 -31.37 25.66 -32.53
CA GLN A 113 -30.74 24.87 -33.59
C GLN A 113 -31.71 24.59 -34.75
N ASP A 114 -31.70 25.47 -35.74
CA ASP A 114 -32.54 25.40 -36.94
C ASP A 114 -32.02 24.38 -37.99
N ARG A 115 -32.97 23.68 -38.60
CA ARG A 115 -33.04 22.97 -39.90
C ARG A 115 -31.86 22.26 -40.61
N ASN A 116 -30.74 21.90 -39.97
CA ASN A 116 -29.76 20.97 -40.58
C ASN A 116 -29.67 19.62 -39.85
N SER A 117 -30.23 18.56 -40.48
CA SER A 117 -30.49 17.25 -39.86
C SER A 117 -29.22 16.46 -39.49
N TRP A 118 -28.12 16.64 -40.22
CA TRP A 118 -26.90 15.84 -40.02
C TRP A 118 -26.00 16.38 -38.90
N ARG A 119 -25.92 17.71 -38.70
CA ARG A 119 -25.10 18.32 -37.64
C ARG A 119 -25.67 18.05 -36.25
N SER A 120 -27.01 18.10 -36.13
CA SER A 120 -27.70 17.77 -34.89
C SER A 120 -27.55 16.28 -34.54
N ALA A 121 -27.60 15.40 -35.54
CA ALA A 121 -27.29 13.98 -35.35
C ALA A 121 -25.82 13.75 -34.92
N ALA A 122 -24.86 14.43 -35.55
CA ALA A 122 -23.45 14.31 -35.18
C ALA A 122 -23.13 14.85 -33.78
N LEU A 123 -23.73 15.98 -33.38
CA LEU A 123 -23.59 16.54 -32.02
C LEU A 123 -24.20 15.65 -30.95
N LEU A 124 -25.32 15.00 -31.24
CA LEU A 124 -25.90 14.02 -30.32
C LEU A 124 -25.06 12.76 -30.25
N GLY A 125 -24.46 12.34 -31.36
CA GLY A 125 -23.49 11.26 -31.41
C GLY A 125 -22.29 11.58 -30.52
N ALA A 126 -21.75 12.79 -30.65
CA ALA A 126 -20.65 13.30 -29.86
C ALA A 126 -20.96 13.31 -28.36
N ALA A 127 -22.13 13.83 -27.98
CA ALA A 127 -22.61 13.83 -26.59
C ALA A 127 -22.78 12.41 -26.04
N THR A 128 -23.34 11.50 -26.84
CA THR A 128 -23.52 10.09 -26.47
C THR A 128 -22.19 9.38 -26.27
N GLY A 129 -21.20 9.65 -27.15
CA GLY A 129 -19.84 9.12 -27.02
C GLY A 129 -19.13 9.61 -25.76
N LEU A 130 -19.32 10.88 -25.39
CA LEU A 130 -18.75 11.47 -24.17
C LEU A 130 -19.31 10.81 -22.89
N ILE A 131 -20.61 10.51 -22.88
CA ILE A 131 -21.30 9.82 -21.78
C ILE A 131 -20.85 8.35 -21.70
N TRP A 132 -20.48 7.74 -22.83
CA TRP A 132 -20.05 6.35 -22.92
C TRP A 132 -18.65 6.13 -22.33
N THR A 133 -17.76 7.12 -22.42
CA THR A 133 -16.37 7.04 -21.96
C THR A 133 -16.20 6.56 -20.51
N PRO A 134 -16.89 7.13 -19.49
CA PRO A 134 -16.75 6.66 -18.09
C PRO A 134 -17.32 5.25 -17.85
N CYS A 135 -18.17 4.73 -18.75
CA CYS A 135 -18.79 3.41 -18.61
C CYS A 135 -17.92 2.27 -19.17
N ALA A 136 -16.80 2.59 -19.84
CA ALA A 136 -15.87 1.64 -20.46
C ALA A 136 -14.73 1.16 -19.51
N GLY A 137 -14.80 1.56 -18.23
CA GLY A 137 -13.80 1.44 -17.15
C GLY A 137 -12.58 0.55 -17.40
N PRO A 138 -12.61 -0.76 -17.07
CA PRO A 138 -11.39 -1.58 -17.03
C PRO A 138 -10.75 -1.80 -18.41
N VAL A 139 -11.56 -2.00 -19.46
CA VAL A 139 -11.08 -2.25 -20.82
C VAL A 139 -10.41 -1.00 -21.39
N LEU A 140 -11.05 0.16 -21.22
CA LEU A 140 -10.45 1.43 -21.59
C LEU A 140 -9.17 1.69 -20.79
N GLY A 141 -9.16 1.34 -19.49
CA GLY A 141 -8.00 1.43 -18.62
C GLY A 141 -6.82 0.60 -19.12
N VAL A 142 -7.06 -0.65 -19.55
CA VAL A 142 -6.03 -1.51 -20.14
C VAL A 142 -5.55 -0.95 -21.48
N VAL A 143 -6.45 -0.54 -22.37
CA VAL A 143 -6.10 0.04 -23.68
C VAL A 143 -5.31 1.35 -23.52
N LEU A 144 -5.73 2.23 -22.61
CA LEU A 144 -5.03 3.48 -22.29
C LEU A 144 -3.70 3.23 -21.59
N SER A 145 -3.60 2.21 -20.73
CA SER A 145 -2.33 1.82 -20.10
C SER A 145 -1.34 1.29 -21.14
N THR A 146 -1.81 0.46 -22.08
CA THR A 146 -0.98 0.02 -23.21
C THR A 146 -0.58 1.19 -24.11
N ALA A 147 -1.46 2.20 -24.28
CA ALA A 147 -1.17 3.40 -25.04
C ALA A 147 -0.18 4.34 -24.34
N ALA A 148 -0.26 4.45 -23.01
CA ALA A 148 0.67 5.24 -22.21
C ALA A 148 2.09 4.63 -22.22
N LEU A 149 2.18 3.29 -22.26
CA LEU A 149 3.47 2.57 -22.31
C LEU A 149 4.09 2.55 -23.72
N ALA A 150 3.28 2.48 -24.77
CA ALA A 150 3.76 2.43 -26.16
C ALA A 150 3.94 3.82 -26.81
N GLY A 151 3.49 4.89 -26.15
CA GLY A 151 3.43 6.24 -26.72
C GLY A 151 2.29 6.41 -27.74
N PRO A 152 1.95 7.67 -28.12
CA PRO A 152 0.93 7.92 -29.12
C PRO A 152 1.37 7.34 -30.48
N GLY A 153 0.68 6.30 -30.95
CA GLY A 153 1.01 5.61 -32.20
C GLY A 153 -0.22 5.20 -33.01
N ILE A 154 0.02 4.83 -34.27
CA ILE A 154 -1.02 4.32 -35.19
C ILE A 154 -1.76 3.12 -34.57
N HIS A 155 -1.04 2.30 -33.80
CA HIS A 155 -1.58 1.14 -33.09
C HIS A 155 -2.67 1.51 -32.06
N THR A 156 -2.46 2.57 -31.28
CA THR A 156 -3.40 3.00 -30.22
C THR A 156 -4.64 3.64 -30.82
N SER A 157 -4.47 4.46 -31.86
CA SER A 157 -5.60 5.03 -32.60
C SER A 157 -6.45 3.95 -33.27
N LEU A 158 -5.81 2.93 -33.85
CA LEU A 158 -6.52 1.82 -34.48
C LEU A 158 -7.30 0.96 -33.48
N LEU A 159 -6.74 0.71 -32.28
CA LEU A 159 -7.45 -0.01 -31.22
C LEU A 159 -8.67 0.76 -30.70
N LEU A 160 -8.54 2.07 -30.49
CA LEU A 160 -9.64 2.93 -30.04
C LEU A 160 -10.75 3.04 -31.10
N LEU A 161 -10.37 3.15 -32.37
CA LEU A 161 -11.33 3.14 -33.49
C LEU A 161 -12.04 1.78 -33.60
N SER A 162 -11.31 0.68 -33.45
CA SER A 162 -11.87 -0.67 -33.52
C SER A 162 -12.86 -0.94 -32.38
N TYR A 163 -12.52 -0.52 -31.16
CA TYR A 163 -13.43 -0.57 -30.02
C TYR A 163 -14.69 0.29 -30.25
N GLY A 164 -14.52 1.54 -30.69
CA GLY A 164 -15.64 2.44 -31.00
C GLY A 164 -16.56 1.91 -32.10
N ALA A 165 -15.99 1.29 -33.13
CA ALA A 165 -16.73 0.64 -34.20
C ALA A 165 -17.56 -0.55 -33.71
N GLY A 166 -17.04 -1.34 -32.76
CA GLY A 166 -17.77 -2.44 -32.12
C GLY A 166 -19.00 -1.95 -31.35
N ALA A 167 -18.84 -0.90 -30.53
CA ALA A 167 -19.95 -0.29 -29.80
C ALA A 167 -21.01 0.31 -30.75
N ALA A 168 -20.57 0.98 -31.82
CA ALA A 168 -21.43 1.54 -32.85
C ALA A 168 -22.23 0.45 -33.60
N LEU A 169 -21.60 -0.67 -33.94
CA LEU A 169 -22.28 -1.79 -34.59
C LEU A 169 -23.31 -2.43 -33.66
N ALA A 170 -22.96 -2.66 -32.39
CA ALA A 170 -23.90 -3.22 -31.42
C ALA A 170 -25.14 -2.32 -31.23
N LEU A 171 -24.94 -1.00 -31.19
CA LEU A 171 -26.04 -0.03 -31.14
C LEU A 171 -26.89 -0.06 -32.42
N TRP A 172 -26.24 -0.17 -33.59
CA TRP A 172 -26.94 -0.29 -34.88
C TRP A 172 -27.78 -1.57 -34.99
N VAL A 173 -27.24 -2.71 -34.52
CA VAL A 173 -27.98 -3.98 -34.44
C VAL A 173 -29.15 -3.85 -33.47
N ALA A 174 -28.93 -3.24 -32.30
CA ALA A 174 -30.00 -3.00 -31.32
C ALA A 174 -31.13 -2.14 -31.90
N LEU A 175 -30.80 -1.11 -32.66
CA LEU A 175 -31.77 -0.28 -33.41
C LEU A 175 -32.55 -1.12 -34.43
N ARG A 176 -31.91 -2.02 -35.18
CA ARG A 176 -32.57 -2.87 -36.20
C ARG A 176 -33.50 -3.93 -35.62
N VAL A 177 -33.20 -4.48 -34.45
CA VAL A 177 -33.97 -5.59 -33.84
C VAL A 177 -35.32 -5.12 -33.23
N GLY A 178 -35.52 -3.81 -33.09
CA GLY A 178 -36.78 -3.21 -32.62
C GLY A 178 -37.03 -3.40 -31.12
N ALA A 179 -37.77 -2.48 -30.50
CA ALA A 179 -37.94 -2.42 -29.05
C ALA A 179 -38.74 -3.59 -28.43
N LYS A 180 -39.43 -4.41 -29.24
CA LYS A 180 -40.36 -5.46 -28.79
C LYS A 180 -39.67 -6.63 -28.07
N PRO A 181 -38.67 -7.33 -28.64
CA PRO A 181 -37.97 -8.42 -27.94
C PRO A 181 -37.20 -7.93 -26.70
N LEU A 182 -36.63 -6.73 -26.75
CA LEU A 182 -35.89 -6.14 -25.63
C LEU A 182 -36.80 -5.77 -24.45
N ALA A 183 -38.04 -5.34 -24.72
CA ALA A 183 -39.05 -5.06 -23.70
C ALA A 183 -39.51 -6.33 -22.97
N VAL A 184 -39.66 -7.45 -23.68
CA VAL A 184 -40.03 -8.76 -23.10
C VAL A 184 -38.91 -9.31 -22.21
N LEU A 185 -37.65 -9.19 -22.65
CA LEU A 185 -36.49 -9.58 -21.85
C LEU A 185 -36.34 -8.71 -20.59
N LYS A 186 -36.56 -7.40 -20.70
CA LYS A 186 -36.53 -6.44 -19.59
C LYS A 186 -37.61 -6.71 -18.54
N ALA A 187 -38.82 -7.04 -18.97
CA ALA A 187 -39.93 -7.39 -18.07
C ALA A 187 -39.63 -8.66 -17.24
N ARG A 188 -38.80 -9.56 -17.78
CA ARG A 188 -38.41 -10.82 -17.12
C ARG A 188 -37.22 -10.68 -16.17
N LEU A 189 -36.29 -9.77 -16.46
CA LEU A 189 -35.03 -9.60 -15.68
C LEU A 189 -35.09 -8.53 -14.59
N LEU A 190 -35.84 -7.43 -14.76
CA LEU A 190 -35.93 -6.34 -13.77
C LEU A 190 -37.36 -5.75 -13.71
N PRO A 191 -38.22 -6.21 -12.78
CA PRO A 191 -39.59 -5.70 -12.69
C PRO A 191 -39.61 -4.28 -12.07
N GLY A 192 -39.82 -3.27 -12.92
CA GLY A 192 -40.28 -1.93 -12.53
C GLY A 192 -39.35 -1.11 -11.63
N VAL A 193 -39.96 -0.30 -10.75
CA VAL A 193 -39.28 0.66 -9.84
C VAL A 193 -38.33 -0.04 -8.86
N ALA A 194 -38.63 -1.29 -8.49
CA ALA A 194 -37.79 -2.11 -7.62
C ALA A 194 -36.44 -2.44 -8.27
N GLY A 195 -36.43 -2.82 -9.56
CA GLY A 195 -35.19 -3.12 -10.29
C GLY A 195 -34.25 -1.91 -10.40
N ARG A 196 -34.81 -0.71 -10.61
CA ARG A 196 -34.02 0.54 -10.65
C ARG A 196 -33.40 0.87 -9.28
N ARG A 197 -34.13 0.63 -8.18
CA ARG A 197 -33.62 0.84 -6.82
C ARG A 197 -32.55 -0.16 -6.44
N ILE A 198 -32.68 -1.43 -6.84
CA ILE A 198 -31.67 -2.47 -6.61
C ILE A 198 -30.38 -2.14 -7.36
N ALA A 199 -30.47 -1.76 -8.64
CA ALA A 199 -29.30 -1.35 -9.42
C ALA A 199 -28.62 -0.09 -8.85
N GLY A 200 -29.40 0.91 -8.43
CA GLY A 200 -28.86 2.11 -7.77
C GLY A 200 -28.20 1.81 -6.42
N ALA A 201 -28.77 0.90 -5.61
CA ALA A 201 -28.21 0.48 -4.33
C ALA A 201 -26.90 -0.30 -4.51
N ALA A 202 -26.86 -1.21 -5.49
CA ALA A 202 -25.63 -1.95 -5.83
C ALA A 202 -24.52 -1.02 -6.33
N MET A 203 -24.85 0.00 -7.12
CA MET A 203 -23.89 1.00 -7.60
C MET A 203 -23.36 1.88 -6.45
N LEU A 204 -24.22 2.33 -5.52
CA LEU A 204 -23.80 3.05 -4.32
C LEU A 204 -22.89 2.21 -3.42
N ALA A 205 -23.22 0.92 -3.24
CA ALA A 205 -22.36 0.00 -2.49
C ALA A 205 -20.97 -0.14 -3.13
N GLY A 206 -20.90 -0.20 -4.48
CA GLY A 206 -19.63 -0.18 -5.21
C GLY A 206 -18.83 1.11 -5.00
N VAL A 207 -19.48 2.29 -5.04
CA VAL A 207 -18.82 3.58 -4.78
C VAL A 207 -18.28 3.65 -3.36
N VAL A 208 -19.03 3.18 -2.35
CA VAL A 208 -18.57 3.13 -0.96
C VAL A 208 -17.40 2.15 -0.82
N ALA A 209 -17.46 0.97 -1.43
CA ALA A 209 -16.37 0.00 -1.38
C ALA A 209 -15.05 0.54 -1.97
N VAL A 210 -15.12 1.24 -3.11
CA VAL A 210 -13.96 1.87 -3.76
C VAL A 210 -13.47 3.13 -3.03
N GLY A 211 -14.38 3.88 -2.40
CA GLY A 211 -14.05 5.07 -1.61
C GLY A 211 -13.40 4.76 -0.27
N THR A 212 -13.76 3.62 0.33
CA THR A 212 -13.22 3.16 1.63
C THR A 212 -11.99 2.26 1.50
N GLY A 213 -11.61 1.87 0.28
CA GLY A 213 -10.48 0.97 0.02
C GLY A 213 -10.75 -0.51 0.33
N ILE A 214 -11.99 -0.85 0.68
CA ILE A 214 -12.43 -2.23 0.96
C ILE A 214 -12.34 -3.11 -0.30
N ASP A 215 -12.46 -2.51 -1.48
CA ASP A 215 -12.28 -3.14 -2.79
C ASP A 215 -10.94 -3.86 -2.94
N THR A 216 -9.83 -3.32 -2.41
CA THR A 216 -8.51 -3.98 -2.48
C THR A 216 -8.44 -5.28 -1.67
N GLY A 217 -9.07 -5.32 -0.49
CA GLY A 217 -9.16 -6.52 0.34
C GLY A 217 -10.22 -7.53 -0.13
N LEU A 218 -11.32 -7.04 -0.72
CA LEU A 218 -12.39 -7.88 -1.25
C LEU A 218 -12.02 -8.50 -2.61
N LEU A 219 -11.36 -7.77 -3.51
CA LEU A 219 -10.89 -8.30 -4.80
C LEU A 219 -9.78 -9.35 -4.61
N ALA A 220 -8.93 -9.20 -3.60
CA ALA A 220 -7.95 -10.21 -3.21
C ALA A 220 -8.59 -11.50 -2.65
N ARG A 221 -9.78 -11.41 -2.05
CA ARG A 221 -10.53 -12.56 -1.50
C ARG A 221 -11.53 -13.19 -2.47
N PHE A 222 -12.14 -12.40 -3.36
CA PHE A 222 -13.21 -12.83 -4.29
C PHE A 222 -12.74 -13.02 -5.74
N GLY A 223 -11.48 -12.73 -6.06
CA GLY A 223 -10.88 -13.06 -7.37
C GLY A 223 -10.95 -14.55 -7.75
N GLY A 224 -11.26 -15.44 -6.79
CA GLY A 224 -11.51 -16.86 -7.03
C GLY A 224 -12.98 -17.27 -7.25
N LEU A 225 -13.98 -16.42 -7.00
CA LEU A 225 -15.40 -16.83 -6.99
C LEU A 225 -16.35 -15.92 -7.80
N GLY A 226 -15.86 -14.87 -8.46
CA GLY A 226 -16.66 -13.91 -9.25
C GLY A 226 -17.12 -14.37 -10.65
N GLY A 227 -17.38 -15.66 -10.85
CA GLY A 227 -17.66 -16.26 -12.17
C GLY A 227 -19.06 -16.06 -12.76
N ALA A 228 -19.92 -15.20 -12.21
CA ALA A 228 -21.33 -15.08 -12.62
C ALA A 228 -21.73 -13.70 -13.15
N GLY A 229 -20.78 -12.84 -13.52
CA GLY A 229 -21.02 -11.60 -14.26
C GLY A 229 -20.05 -11.50 -15.44
N GLY A 230 -20.48 -10.93 -16.56
CA GLY A 230 -19.74 -10.88 -17.85
C GLY A 230 -18.27 -10.41 -17.78
N GLN A 231 -17.87 -9.79 -16.67
CA GLN A 231 -16.49 -9.34 -16.40
C GLN A 231 -15.49 -10.49 -16.16
N GLY A 232 -15.92 -11.67 -15.69
CA GLY A 232 -15.02 -12.81 -15.43
C GLY A 232 -14.60 -13.58 -16.68
N LEU A 233 -15.52 -13.68 -17.65
CA LEU A 233 -15.26 -14.36 -18.94
C LEU A 233 -14.29 -13.56 -19.82
N GLU A 234 -14.39 -12.22 -19.79
CA GLU A 234 -13.55 -11.31 -20.58
C GLU A 234 -12.09 -11.36 -20.13
N ALA A 235 -11.83 -11.34 -18.82
CA ALA A 235 -10.47 -11.45 -18.27
C ALA A 235 -9.83 -12.82 -18.54
N GLY A 236 -10.62 -13.91 -18.48
CA GLY A 236 -10.15 -15.27 -18.76
C GLY A 236 -9.83 -15.52 -20.23
N LEU A 237 -10.52 -14.85 -21.16
CA LEU A 237 -10.23 -14.88 -22.59
C LEU A 237 -8.95 -14.10 -22.93
N LEU A 238 -8.72 -12.96 -22.28
CA LEU A 238 -7.49 -12.16 -22.45
C LEU A 238 -6.22 -12.89 -21.99
N GLN A 239 -6.29 -13.65 -20.90
CA GLN A 239 -5.16 -14.43 -20.39
C GLN A 239 -4.79 -15.62 -21.31
N ARG A 240 -5.77 -16.18 -22.06
CA ARG A 240 -5.57 -17.33 -22.95
C ARG A 240 -5.11 -16.96 -24.36
N VAL A 241 -5.31 -15.71 -24.78
CA VAL A 241 -5.00 -15.22 -26.14
C VAL A 241 -3.58 -14.62 -26.24
N LEU A 242 -2.90 -14.40 -25.11
CA LEU A 242 -1.50 -13.99 -25.05
C LEU A 242 -0.60 -15.20 -24.68
N PRO A 243 0.04 -15.88 -25.63
CA PRO A 243 1.07 -16.85 -25.29
C PRO A 243 2.26 -16.13 -24.69
N ALA A 244 2.76 -16.67 -23.58
CA ALA A 244 4.09 -16.36 -23.05
C ALA A 244 5.13 -16.68 -24.14
N ALA A 245 5.69 -15.65 -24.76
CA ALA A 245 6.76 -15.78 -25.74
C ALA A 245 8.12 -15.90 -25.04
N HIS A 246 8.98 -16.74 -25.60
CA HIS A 246 10.26 -17.24 -25.09
C HIS A 246 11.34 -16.18 -24.74
N ALA A 247 12.11 -16.54 -23.69
CA ALA A 247 13.58 -16.53 -23.50
C ALA A 247 14.47 -15.27 -23.67
N ASP A 248 15.36 -15.11 -22.68
CA ASP A 248 16.78 -14.68 -22.77
C ASP A 248 17.18 -13.30 -23.33
N ALA A 249 16.37 -12.26 -23.10
CA ALA A 249 16.85 -10.87 -23.11
C ALA A 249 16.56 -10.18 -21.77
N PRO A 250 17.34 -9.16 -21.32
CA PRO A 250 17.03 -8.39 -20.12
C PRO A 250 15.65 -7.76 -20.32
N GLN A 251 14.63 -8.33 -19.69
CA GLN A 251 13.28 -7.79 -19.78
C GLN A 251 13.24 -6.52 -18.94
N PRO A 252 12.69 -5.40 -19.46
CA PRO A 252 12.45 -4.23 -18.64
C PRO A 252 11.50 -4.62 -17.51
N SER A 253 11.96 -4.44 -16.27
CA SER A 253 11.15 -4.64 -15.07
C SER A 253 9.84 -3.85 -15.18
N ARG A 254 8.74 -4.43 -14.68
CA ARG A 254 7.43 -3.76 -14.62
C ARG A 254 7.32 -2.80 -13.44
N LEU A 255 8.34 -2.74 -12.58
CA LEU A 255 8.35 -1.87 -11.42
C LEU A 255 8.39 -0.40 -11.84
N PRO A 256 7.55 0.48 -11.26
CA PRO A 256 7.60 1.90 -11.54
C PRO A 256 8.92 2.50 -11.03
N VAL A 257 9.26 3.69 -11.53
CA VAL A 257 10.27 4.54 -10.88
C VAL A 257 9.55 5.39 -9.84
N GLU A 258 9.79 5.12 -8.57
CA GLU A 258 9.18 5.86 -7.45
C GLU A 258 9.94 7.15 -7.15
N SER A 259 11.27 7.12 -7.26
CA SER A 259 12.13 8.29 -7.04
C SER A 259 13.46 8.16 -7.76
N THR A 260 14.01 9.29 -8.20
CA THR A 260 15.36 9.40 -8.79
C THR A 260 16.36 10.07 -7.83
N ARG A 261 15.93 10.37 -6.60
CA ARG A 261 16.68 11.16 -5.62
C ARG A 261 17.32 10.34 -4.49
N ALA A 262 17.54 9.05 -4.70
CA ALA A 262 18.23 8.22 -3.71
C ALA A 262 19.65 8.76 -3.47
N SER A 263 19.99 9.08 -2.22
CA SER A 263 21.32 9.56 -1.85
C SER A 263 21.71 9.04 -0.47
N LEU A 264 22.95 8.54 -0.37
CA LEU A 264 23.57 8.09 0.88
C LEU A 264 24.50 9.17 1.48
N GLU A 265 24.43 10.39 0.96
CA GLU A 265 25.24 11.52 1.42
C GLU A 265 24.70 12.11 2.73
N GLY A 266 25.60 12.70 3.52
CA GLY A 266 25.26 13.31 4.80
C GLY A 266 25.23 12.35 5.98
N GLY A 267 25.55 11.06 5.76
CA GLY A 267 25.85 10.13 6.85
C GLY A 267 27.09 10.58 7.63
N THR A 268 27.01 10.47 8.95
CA THR A 268 28.06 10.92 9.88
C THR A 268 29.29 10.00 9.88
N ARG A 269 29.09 8.69 9.70
CA ARG A 269 30.16 7.70 9.73
C ARG A 269 29.78 6.43 8.99
N TRP A 270 30.73 5.84 8.28
CA TRP A 270 30.62 4.50 7.71
C TRP A 270 31.29 3.47 8.63
N LEU A 271 30.66 2.31 8.73
CA LEU A 271 31.07 1.12 9.47
C LEU A 271 31.05 -0.07 8.50
N ASN A 272 31.95 -1.05 8.71
CA ASN A 272 32.16 -2.22 7.85
C ASN A 272 32.56 -1.93 6.38
N ALA A 273 32.70 -0.66 5.99
CA ALA A 273 33.13 -0.27 4.64
C ALA A 273 33.69 1.16 4.61
N ALA A 274 34.42 1.49 3.54
CA ALA A 274 34.68 2.86 3.16
C ALA A 274 33.39 3.58 2.73
N PRO A 275 33.34 4.93 2.76
CA PRO A 275 32.18 5.69 2.31
C PRO A 275 31.71 5.30 0.90
N GLN A 276 30.40 5.09 0.75
CA GLN A 276 29.77 4.76 -0.54
C GLN A 276 28.74 5.81 -0.94
N SER A 277 28.42 5.85 -2.22
CA SER A 277 27.37 6.71 -2.77
C SER A 277 26.57 5.94 -3.82
N ILE A 278 25.30 6.33 -4.03
CA ILE A 278 24.46 5.71 -5.07
C ILE A 278 25.10 5.81 -6.46
N PRO A 279 25.71 6.94 -6.88
CA PRO A 279 26.42 7.01 -8.16
C PRO A 279 27.59 6.02 -8.28
N ALA A 280 28.35 5.79 -7.21
CA ALA A 280 29.47 4.84 -7.19
C ALA A 280 29.00 3.37 -7.23
N LEU A 281 27.74 3.11 -6.90
CA LEU A 281 27.12 1.78 -6.90
C LEU A 281 26.32 1.49 -8.17
N ARG A 282 26.34 2.38 -9.18
CA ARG A 282 25.70 2.11 -10.47
C ARG A 282 26.23 0.83 -11.11
N GLY A 283 25.34 0.13 -11.81
CA GLY A 283 25.57 -1.24 -12.30
C GLY A 283 25.21 -2.33 -11.30
N LYS A 284 24.96 -1.98 -10.02
CA LYS A 284 24.53 -2.92 -8.98
C LYS A 284 23.12 -2.58 -8.49
N VAL A 285 22.39 -3.59 -8.04
CA VAL A 285 21.13 -3.38 -7.32
C VAL A 285 21.48 -3.03 -5.88
N VAL A 286 20.88 -1.99 -5.32
CA VAL A 286 21.15 -1.56 -3.95
C VAL A 286 19.90 -1.70 -3.09
N LEU A 287 19.99 -2.46 -2.01
CA LEU A 287 18.98 -2.51 -0.96
C LEU A 287 19.41 -1.58 0.18
N VAL A 288 18.66 -0.51 0.38
CA VAL A 288 18.85 0.42 1.50
C VAL A 288 17.92 0.01 2.63
N ASN A 289 18.48 -0.39 3.77
CA ASN A 289 17.72 -0.81 4.96
C ASN A 289 17.85 0.25 6.06
N PHE A 290 16.81 1.03 6.31
CA PHE A 290 16.72 1.92 7.46
C PHE A 290 16.37 1.13 8.71
N TRP A 291 17.24 1.20 9.70
CA TRP A 291 17.11 0.41 10.91
C TRP A 291 17.75 1.12 12.11
N THR A 292 17.43 0.63 13.30
CA THR A 292 18.15 0.94 14.53
C THR A 292 18.24 -0.30 15.40
N TYR A 293 19.28 -0.44 16.22
CA TYR A 293 19.57 -1.72 16.87
C TYR A 293 18.70 -2.02 18.10
N SER A 294 18.03 -1.02 18.70
CA SER A 294 17.06 -1.29 19.77
C SER A 294 15.62 -1.50 19.30
N CYS A 295 15.33 -1.37 18.00
CA CYS A 295 13.98 -1.55 17.47
C CYS A 295 13.65 -3.03 17.22
N VAL A 296 12.63 -3.57 17.91
CA VAL A 296 12.23 -4.98 17.78
C VAL A 296 11.84 -5.37 16.33
N ASN A 297 11.12 -4.49 15.64
CA ASN A 297 10.68 -4.73 14.26
C ASN A 297 11.88 -4.79 13.28
N CYS A 298 12.92 -3.98 13.56
CA CYS A 298 14.18 -4.04 12.81
C CYS A 298 14.91 -5.36 13.07
N LEU A 299 14.98 -5.81 14.32
CA LEU A 299 15.63 -7.07 14.70
C LEU A 299 14.93 -8.30 14.10
N ARG A 300 13.59 -8.27 13.95
CA ARG A 300 12.81 -9.31 13.27
C ARG A 300 13.00 -9.33 11.75
N THR A 301 13.29 -8.17 11.16
CA THR A 301 13.57 -8.02 9.72
C THR A 301 15.00 -8.39 9.35
N LEU A 302 15.93 -8.24 10.30
CA LEU A 302 17.35 -8.42 10.08
C LEU A 302 17.78 -9.81 9.53
N PRO A 303 17.20 -10.95 9.98
CA PRO A 303 17.54 -12.26 9.43
C PRO A 303 17.36 -12.34 7.91
N TYR A 304 16.29 -11.74 7.38
CA TYR A 304 16.02 -11.69 5.93
C TYR A 304 17.04 -10.82 5.21
N VAL A 305 17.29 -9.60 5.71
CA VAL A 305 18.24 -8.68 5.10
C VAL A 305 19.65 -9.29 5.04
N LYS A 306 20.09 -9.95 6.11
CA LYS A 306 21.38 -10.64 6.15
C LYS A 306 21.45 -11.78 5.15
N ALA A 307 20.39 -12.58 5.07
CA ALA A 307 20.35 -13.72 4.17
C ALA A 307 20.27 -13.29 2.70
N TRP A 308 19.56 -12.21 2.37
CA TRP A 308 19.62 -11.62 1.02
C TRP A 308 20.99 -11.03 0.70
N ALA A 309 21.61 -10.32 1.64
CA ALA A 309 22.96 -9.80 1.48
C ALA A 309 23.95 -10.90 1.12
N GLN A 310 23.85 -12.07 1.77
CA GLN A 310 24.69 -13.23 1.47
C GLN A 310 24.31 -13.90 0.15
N LYS A 311 23.02 -14.22 -0.06
CA LYS A 311 22.54 -14.98 -1.22
C LYS A 311 22.81 -14.26 -2.55
N TYR A 312 22.68 -12.93 -2.57
CA TYR A 312 22.73 -12.16 -3.81
C TYR A 312 24.01 -11.33 -3.99
N ALA A 313 24.98 -11.43 -3.07
CA ALA A 313 26.25 -10.69 -3.15
C ALA A 313 26.95 -10.89 -4.52
N ASP A 314 27.14 -12.16 -4.91
CA ASP A 314 27.84 -12.52 -6.15
C ASP A 314 26.99 -12.27 -7.41
N ARG A 315 25.71 -11.92 -7.25
CA ARG A 315 24.79 -11.60 -8.34
C ARG A 315 24.64 -10.10 -8.56
N GLY A 316 25.32 -9.27 -7.78
CA GLY A 316 25.31 -7.81 -7.93
C GLY A 316 24.35 -7.08 -6.99
N LEU A 317 23.84 -7.71 -5.92
CA LEU A 317 23.17 -7.00 -4.84
C LEU A 317 24.19 -6.40 -3.87
N VAL A 318 24.00 -5.13 -3.51
CA VAL A 318 24.68 -4.47 -2.41
C VAL A 318 23.64 -4.06 -1.37
N VAL A 319 23.82 -4.51 -0.14
CA VAL A 319 22.99 -4.09 0.99
C VAL A 319 23.71 -2.98 1.76
N VAL A 320 23.02 -1.87 1.99
CA VAL A 320 23.51 -0.77 2.83
C VAL A 320 22.53 -0.58 3.99
N GLY A 321 23.01 -0.83 5.21
CA GLY A 321 22.24 -0.50 6.41
C GLY A 321 22.39 0.98 6.75
N VAL A 322 21.32 1.75 6.67
CA VAL A 322 21.28 3.13 7.17
C VAL A 322 20.81 3.07 8.62
N HIS A 323 21.77 3.18 9.54
CA HIS A 323 21.49 3.23 10.96
C HIS A 323 21.04 4.64 11.35
N THR A 324 19.74 4.86 11.45
CA THR A 324 19.17 6.13 11.89
C THR A 324 18.68 5.97 13.33
N PRO A 325 19.28 6.67 14.31
CA PRO A 325 19.03 6.45 15.73
C PRO A 325 17.64 6.95 16.15
N GLU A 326 16.93 6.16 16.94
CA GLU A 326 15.68 6.53 17.60
C GLU A 326 15.93 7.27 18.93
N PHE A 327 17.01 6.89 19.63
CA PHE A 327 17.45 7.44 20.90
C PHE A 327 18.86 8.01 20.85
N ALA A 328 19.22 8.90 21.78
CA ALA A 328 20.53 9.53 21.83
C ALA A 328 21.68 8.52 22.00
N PHE A 329 21.48 7.45 22.77
CA PHE A 329 22.52 6.43 23.01
C PHE A 329 22.88 5.63 21.74
N GLU A 330 22.00 5.62 20.73
CA GLU A 330 22.23 4.95 19.45
C GLU A 330 23.10 5.79 18.50
N LYS A 331 23.36 7.07 18.82
CA LYS A 331 24.32 7.91 18.09
C LYS A 331 25.78 7.52 18.36
N ASP A 332 26.04 6.87 19.49
CA ASP A 332 27.39 6.45 19.87
C ASP A 332 27.91 5.33 18.96
N ALA A 333 29.03 5.59 18.30
CA ALA A 333 29.62 4.63 17.36
C ALA A 333 30.15 3.36 18.06
N GLY A 334 30.51 3.42 19.34
CA GLY A 334 30.91 2.26 20.13
C GLY A 334 29.75 1.29 20.31
N ASN A 335 28.59 1.80 20.71
CA ASN A 335 27.36 1.03 20.84
C ASN A 335 26.93 0.41 19.52
N VAL A 336 26.92 1.19 18.43
CA VAL A 336 26.57 0.65 17.10
C VAL A 336 27.55 -0.45 16.67
N ARG A 337 28.87 -0.26 16.85
CA ARG A 337 29.85 -1.31 16.52
C ARG A 337 29.63 -2.60 17.30
N ARG A 338 29.33 -2.50 18.60
CA ARG A 338 29.01 -3.68 19.43
C ARG A 338 27.76 -4.39 18.89
N ALA A 339 26.70 -3.63 18.61
CA ALA A 339 25.48 -4.17 18.02
C ALA A 339 25.73 -4.86 16.66
N LEU A 340 26.58 -4.30 15.79
CA LEU A 340 26.96 -4.96 14.53
C LEU A 340 27.64 -6.31 14.77
N GLN A 341 28.50 -6.42 15.78
CA GLN A 341 29.17 -7.67 16.14
C GLN A 341 28.17 -8.69 16.70
N ASP A 342 27.37 -8.29 17.69
CA ASP A 342 26.41 -9.16 18.37
C ASP A 342 25.34 -9.70 17.39
N LEU A 343 24.85 -8.81 16.52
CA LEU A 343 23.87 -9.15 15.48
C LEU A 343 24.49 -9.80 14.24
N LYS A 344 25.82 -9.93 14.20
CA LYS A 344 26.60 -10.50 13.09
C LYS A 344 26.26 -9.85 11.74
N ILE A 345 26.27 -8.52 11.70
CA ILE A 345 26.03 -7.73 10.50
C ILE A 345 27.37 -7.46 9.81
N GLY A 346 27.59 -8.08 8.64
CA GLY A 346 28.82 -7.93 7.86
C GLY A 346 28.74 -6.97 6.67
N TYR A 347 27.54 -6.58 6.25
CA TYR A 347 27.37 -5.64 5.13
C TYR A 347 27.67 -4.18 5.55
N PRO A 348 27.93 -3.26 4.59
CA PRO A 348 28.17 -1.85 4.86
C PRO A 348 27.05 -1.18 5.68
N VAL A 349 27.42 -0.39 6.69
CA VAL A 349 26.48 0.38 7.51
C VAL A 349 26.91 1.84 7.58
N VAL A 350 25.98 2.77 7.41
CA VAL A 350 26.20 4.20 7.59
C VAL A 350 25.35 4.72 8.75
N GLN A 351 25.97 5.43 9.69
CA GLN A 351 25.27 6.12 10.78
C GLN A 351 24.71 7.46 10.27
N ASP A 352 23.40 7.61 10.34
CA ASP A 352 22.66 8.82 9.93
C ASP A 352 22.17 9.61 11.15
N ASN A 353 23.10 9.99 12.04
CA ASN A 353 22.79 10.62 13.33
C ASN A 353 22.04 11.96 13.21
N ASP A 354 22.14 12.62 12.05
CA ASP A 354 21.50 13.91 11.75
C ASP A 354 20.24 13.76 10.87
N PHE A 355 19.81 12.52 10.61
CA PHE A 355 18.63 12.17 9.80
C PHE A 355 18.67 12.76 8.37
N ARG A 356 19.87 12.96 7.82
CA ARG A 356 20.03 13.55 6.48
C ARG A 356 19.64 12.56 5.39
N ILE A 357 20.11 11.31 5.51
CA ILE A 357 19.76 10.24 4.57
C ILE A 357 18.28 9.90 4.74
N TRP A 358 17.80 9.77 5.97
CA TRP A 358 16.40 9.54 6.32
C TRP A 358 15.46 10.54 5.63
N ARG A 359 15.72 11.85 5.79
CA ARG A 359 14.93 12.90 5.13
C ARG A 359 15.10 12.89 3.61
N GLY A 360 16.30 12.58 3.11
CA GLY A 360 16.58 12.47 1.67
C GLY A 360 15.73 11.41 0.97
N PHE A 361 15.45 10.30 1.66
CA PHE A 361 14.55 9.25 1.18
C PHE A 361 13.06 9.52 1.49
N GLY A 362 12.75 10.59 2.24
CA GLY A 362 11.40 10.88 2.71
C GLY A 362 10.86 9.80 3.67
N ASN A 363 11.75 9.09 4.38
CA ASN A 363 11.37 7.99 5.25
C ASN A 363 10.63 8.48 6.50
N GLN A 364 9.78 7.63 7.07
CA GLN A 364 9.02 7.90 8.29
C GLN A 364 8.94 6.70 9.25
N TYR A 365 9.56 5.55 8.92
CA TYR A 365 9.35 4.30 9.65
C TYR A 365 10.65 3.51 9.87
N TRP A 366 10.65 2.75 10.97
CA TRP A 366 11.62 1.69 11.25
C TRP A 366 10.89 0.33 11.33
N PRO A 367 11.37 -0.73 10.66
CA PRO A 367 12.32 -0.69 9.55
C PRO A 367 11.69 -0.09 8.29
N ALA A 368 12.53 0.34 7.35
CA ALA A 368 12.11 0.64 5.99
C ALA A 368 13.14 0.15 4.97
N LEU A 369 12.68 -0.55 3.95
CA LEU A 369 13.50 -1.06 2.86
C LEU A 369 13.24 -0.26 1.59
N TYR A 370 14.29 0.18 0.92
CA TYR A 370 14.20 0.82 -0.40
C TYR A 370 15.05 0.04 -1.39
N PHE A 371 14.46 -0.26 -2.55
CA PHE A 371 15.07 -1.09 -3.60
C PHE A 371 15.47 -0.17 -4.75
N VAL A 372 16.78 -0.07 -4.97
CA VAL A 372 17.38 0.82 -5.97
C VAL A 372 17.95 0.00 -7.12
N ASP A 373 17.59 0.35 -8.34
CA ASP A 373 18.08 -0.32 -9.54
C ASP A 373 19.53 0.03 -9.88
N ALA A 374 20.08 -0.66 -10.90
CA ALA A 374 21.43 -0.44 -11.41
C ALA A 374 21.68 0.98 -11.95
N GLN A 375 20.63 1.78 -12.20
CA GLN A 375 20.77 3.17 -12.64
C GLN A 375 20.77 4.15 -11.45
N GLY A 376 20.50 3.67 -10.23
CA GLY A 376 20.43 4.49 -9.03
C GLY A 376 19.04 5.06 -8.74
N ARG A 377 17.97 4.47 -9.30
CA ARG A 377 16.58 4.91 -9.10
C ARG A 377 15.87 4.00 -8.11
N VAL A 378 15.06 4.57 -7.22
CA VAL A 378 14.18 3.79 -6.33
C VAL A 378 13.03 3.21 -7.16
N ARG A 379 12.86 1.89 -7.08
CA ARG A 379 11.85 1.13 -7.83
C ARG A 379 10.78 0.51 -6.96
N HIS A 380 11.04 0.43 -5.67
CA HIS A 380 10.09 -0.05 -4.67
C HIS A 380 10.52 0.38 -3.27
N HIS A 381 9.57 0.39 -2.34
CA HIS A 381 9.82 0.49 -0.90
C HIS A 381 8.89 -0.46 -0.12
N GLN A 382 9.36 -0.91 1.03
CA GLN A 382 8.58 -1.65 2.02
C GLN A 382 8.73 -0.96 3.38
N PHE A 383 7.61 -0.51 3.94
CA PHE A 383 7.57 0.09 5.29
C PHE A 383 7.13 -0.93 6.34
N GLY A 384 7.79 -0.89 7.49
CA GLY A 384 7.49 -1.77 8.61
C GLY A 384 7.96 -3.21 8.42
N GLU A 385 7.70 -4.03 9.44
CA GLU A 385 8.00 -5.47 9.45
C GLU A 385 7.12 -6.24 8.45
N GLY A 386 7.69 -7.23 7.76
CA GLY A 386 6.97 -8.12 6.85
C GLY A 386 7.26 -7.90 5.37
N GLY A 387 6.40 -8.43 4.50
CA GLY A 387 6.53 -8.28 3.05
C GLY A 387 7.76 -8.98 2.44
N TYR A 388 8.40 -9.90 3.16
CA TYR A 388 9.71 -10.46 2.79
C TYR A 388 9.70 -11.18 1.44
N ALA A 389 8.71 -12.04 1.17
CA ALA A 389 8.61 -12.73 -0.12
C ALA A 389 8.30 -11.79 -1.29
N ALA A 390 7.63 -10.66 -1.06
CA ALA A 390 7.42 -9.65 -2.09
C ALA A 390 8.71 -8.84 -2.33
N SER A 391 9.39 -8.47 -1.25
CA SER A 391 10.69 -7.79 -1.25
C SER A 391 11.76 -8.59 -2.00
N GLU A 392 11.85 -9.89 -1.74
CA GLU A 392 12.81 -10.76 -2.42
C GLU A 392 12.53 -10.86 -3.93
N ARG A 393 11.25 -10.97 -4.32
CA ARG A 393 10.87 -10.94 -5.76
C ARG A 393 11.27 -9.65 -6.45
N VAL A 394 11.18 -8.51 -5.75
CA VAL A 394 11.68 -7.21 -6.25
C VAL A 394 13.19 -7.24 -6.45
N ILE A 395 13.95 -7.78 -5.48
CA ILE A 395 15.41 -7.96 -5.62
C ILE A 395 15.71 -8.78 -6.88
N GLU A 396 15.06 -9.94 -7.04
CA GLU A 396 15.28 -10.81 -8.20
C GLU A 396 14.91 -10.16 -9.52
N GLU A 397 13.83 -9.38 -9.56
CA GLU A 397 13.41 -8.64 -10.75
C GLU A 397 14.43 -7.56 -11.14
N LEU A 398 14.93 -6.79 -10.17
CA LEU A 398 15.95 -5.77 -10.41
C LEU A 398 17.29 -6.38 -10.81
N LEU A 399 17.67 -7.53 -10.23
CA LEU A 399 18.89 -8.24 -10.62
C LEU A 399 18.77 -8.78 -12.05
N ARG A 400 17.58 -9.27 -12.45
CA ARG A 400 17.31 -9.69 -13.83
C ARG A 400 17.37 -8.53 -14.81
N GLU A 401 16.78 -7.38 -14.45
CA GLU A 401 16.86 -6.14 -15.24
C GLU A 401 18.32 -5.68 -15.41
N ALA A 402 19.14 -5.82 -14.37
CA ALA A 402 20.57 -5.49 -14.39
C ALA A 402 21.45 -6.48 -15.18
N GLY A 403 20.88 -7.58 -15.68
CA GLY A 403 21.62 -8.60 -16.43
C GLY A 403 22.47 -9.54 -15.57
N ALA A 404 22.07 -9.77 -14.31
CA ALA A 404 22.82 -10.62 -13.39
C ALA A 404 23.02 -12.06 -13.92
N PRO A 405 24.19 -12.69 -13.69
CA PRO A 405 24.44 -14.08 -14.08
C PRO A 405 23.40 -15.05 -13.48
N GLY A 406 23.00 -16.07 -14.25
CA GLY A 406 22.05 -17.09 -13.82
C GLY A 406 20.58 -16.64 -13.75
N ALA A 407 20.21 -15.58 -14.47
CA ALA A 407 18.86 -14.99 -14.47
C ALA A 407 17.71 -15.89 -14.98
N GLY A 408 18.03 -17.06 -15.55
CA GLY A 408 17.05 -18.00 -16.13
C GLY A 408 16.32 -18.87 -15.11
N ALA A 409 16.83 -19.02 -13.88
CA ALA A 409 16.16 -19.74 -12.79
C ALA A 409 16.19 -18.90 -11.51
N ALA A 410 15.02 -18.53 -10.99
CA ALA A 410 14.91 -17.89 -9.69
C ALA A 410 15.33 -18.92 -8.62
N PRO A 411 16.37 -18.66 -7.82
CA PRO A 411 16.71 -19.53 -6.69
C PRO A 411 15.54 -19.56 -5.69
N PRO A 412 15.33 -20.66 -4.95
CA PRO A 412 14.25 -20.75 -3.98
C PRO A 412 14.33 -19.60 -2.96
N ASP A 413 13.17 -19.08 -2.54
CA ASP A 413 13.05 -17.99 -1.56
C ASP A 413 13.90 -18.26 -0.32
N VAL A 414 14.47 -17.19 0.26
CA VAL A 414 15.23 -17.31 1.49
C VAL A 414 14.29 -17.66 2.65
N VAL A 415 14.66 -18.71 3.39
CA VAL A 415 14.05 -19.06 4.67
C VAL A 415 15.13 -18.89 5.75
N PRO A 416 15.23 -17.70 6.38
CA PRO A 416 16.25 -17.46 7.39
C PRO A 416 15.85 -18.09 8.72
N ASP A 417 16.83 -18.30 9.60
CA ASP A 417 16.57 -18.67 10.99
C ASP A 417 15.93 -17.48 11.74
N THR A 418 14.65 -17.62 12.07
CA THR A 418 13.83 -16.61 12.76
C THR A 418 13.59 -16.94 14.22
N ARG A 419 14.49 -17.67 14.89
CA ARG A 419 14.39 -17.94 16.33
C ARG A 419 14.74 -16.70 17.18
N GLY A 420 14.43 -16.77 18.47
CA GLY A 420 14.75 -15.70 19.44
C GLY A 420 14.06 -14.38 19.09
N LEU A 421 14.84 -13.29 19.04
CA LEU A 421 14.39 -11.95 18.62
C LEU A 421 14.01 -11.86 17.14
N GLY A 422 14.47 -12.81 16.31
CA GLY A 422 14.12 -12.88 14.89
C GLY A 422 12.69 -13.37 14.62
N LEU A 423 11.98 -13.83 15.66
CA LEU A 423 10.64 -14.40 15.52
C LEU A 423 9.62 -13.29 15.28
N ALA A 424 8.91 -13.39 14.15
CA ALA A 424 7.92 -12.42 13.72
C ALA A 424 6.84 -12.19 14.78
N ALA A 425 6.25 -10.99 14.74
CA ALA A 425 5.19 -10.62 15.66
C ALA A 425 3.97 -11.55 15.55
N ASP A 426 3.33 -11.87 16.68
CA ASP A 426 1.98 -12.46 16.64
C ASP A 426 0.91 -11.38 16.40
N ALA A 427 0.73 -11.02 15.13
CA ALA A 427 -0.24 -10.00 14.71
C ALA A 427 -1.69 -10.31 15.14
N GLY A 428 -2.03 -11.59 15.36
CA GLY A 428 -3.38 -11.98 15.79
C GLY A 428 -3.70 -11.53 17.21
N SER A 429 -2.70 -11.55 18.10
CA SER A 429 -2.86 -11.25 19.53
C SER A 429 -2.29 -9.89 19.97
N LEU A 430 -1.47 -9.25 19.14
CA LEU A 430 -0.88 -7.95 19.42
C LEU A 430 -1.95 -6.85 19.57
N ARG A 431 -2.08 -6.27 20.76
CA ARG A 431 -2.97 -5.14 21.08
C ARG A 431 -2.25 -3.98 21.77
N SER A 432 -1.01 -4.18 22.22
CA SER A 432 -0.20 -3.14 22.86
C SER A 432 0.66 -2.39 21.85
N PRO A 433 0.59 -1.05 21.80
CA PRO A 433 1.51 -0.24 21.00
C PRO A 433 2.84 -0.10 21.72
N GLU A 434 3.86 0.35 21.00
CA GLU A 434 5.11 0.80 21.61
C GLU A 434 4.85 1.89 22.67
N THR A 435 5.51 1.76 23.82
CA THR A 435 5.30 2.61 24.98
C THR A 435 6.62 3.23 25.42
N TYR A 436 6.86 4.47 25.00
CA TYR A 436 8.00 5.28 25.45
C TYR A 436 7.83 5.70 26.91
N LEU A 437 8.93 5.71 27.66
CA LEU A 437 8.95 5.99 29.10
C LEU A 437 9.42 7.42 29.42
N GLY A 438 10.24 8.01 28.55
CA GLY A 438 10.65 9.42 28.67
C GLY A 438 9.52 10.39 28.35
N TYR A 439 9.56 11.59 28.91
CA TYR A 439 8.44 12.54 28.82
C TYR A 439 8.29 13.22 27.45
N GLU A 440 9.27 13.11 26.53
CA GLU A 440 9.20 13.77 25.21
C GLU A 440 8.27 13.03 24.24
N LYS A 441 8.32 11.69 24.24
CA LYS A 441 7.50 10.82 23.37
C LYS A 441 6.50 9.96 24.15
N GLY A 442 6.73 9.78 25.45
CA GLY A 442 6.02 8.84 26.30
C GLY A 442 4.71 9.35 26.86
N SER A 443 3.85 8.40 27.21
CA SER A 443 2.67 8.67 28.03
C SER A 443 3.07 8.77 29.50
N SER A 444 2.43 9.65 30.26
CA SER A 444 2.74 9.78 31.69
C SER A 444 2.49 8.46 32.44
N PRO A 445 3.39 8.05 33.34
CA PRO A 445 3.20 6.86 34.15
C PRO A 445 1.97 6.98 35.06
N ARG A 446 1.36 5.84 35.37
CA ARG A 446 0.26 5.69 36.31
C ARG A 446 0.79 5.68 37.73
N VAL A 447 0.94 6.88 38.29
CA VAL A 447 1.42 7.10 39.67
C VAL A 447 0.42 7.96 40.45
N ALA A 448 0.49 7.90 41.78
CA ALA A 448 -0.24 8.82 42.64
C ALA A 448 0.47 10.18 42.66
N GLY A 449 -0.21 11.23 42.19
CA GLY A 449 0.33 12.59 42.14
C GLY A 449 0.99 12.95 40.80
N PRO A 450 1.57 14.16 40.70
CA PRO A 450 2.18 14.66 39.47
C PRO A 450 3.54 13.99 39.19
N VAL A 451 3.87 13.88 37.90
CA VAL A 451 5.19 13.43 37.45
C VAL A 451 6.13 14.63 37.37
N VAL A 452 7.32 14.50 37.96
CA VAL A 452 8.33 15.55 38.00
C VAL A 452 9.42 15.22 36.99
N ALA A 453 9.62 16.10 36.01
CA ALA A 453 10.67 15.99 35.00
C ALA A 453 12.04 16.42 35.56
N ASP A 454 13.10 15.79 35.07
CA ASP A 454 14.52 16.14 35.26
C ASP A 454 15.03 16.18 36.70
N ARG A 455 14.23 15.73 37.67
CA ARG A 455 14.60 15.70 39.09
C ARG A 455 14.20 14.37 39.72
N PRO A 456 15.01 13.84 40.66
CA PRO A 456 14.62 12.68 41.45
C PRO A 456 13.34 12.95 42.23
N ALA A 457 12.39 12.03 42.14
CA ALA A 457 11.15 12.02 42.92
C ALA A 457 10.77 10.60 43.32
N HIS A 458 10.03 10.46 44.42
CA HIS A 458 9.52 9.17 44.88
C HIS A 458 8.10 8.96 44.36
N TYR A 459 7.86 7.83 43.69
CA TYR A 459 6.59 7.51 43.07
C TYR A 459 5.90 6.35 43.79
N THR A 460 4.60 6.52 44.02
CA THR A 460 3.72 5.43 44.47
C THR A 460 2.90 4.97 43.27
N PRO A 461 2.90 3.66 42.92
CA PRO A 461 2.22 3.18 41.72
C PRO A 461 0.70 3.22 41.89
N ALA A 462 0.00 3.58 40.82
CA ALA A 462 -1.45 3.46 40.73
C ALA A 462 -1.86 2.18 39.97
N ALA A 463 -3.13 1.80 40.05
CA ALA A 463 -3.65 0.62 39.36
C ALA A 463 -3.47 0.74 37.83
N LEU A 464 -2.86 -0.29 37.24
CA LEU A 464 -2.58 -0.36 35.80
C LEU A 464 -3.83 -0.72 35.01
N GLN A 465 -4.13 0.10 34.01
CA GLN A 465 -5.08 -0.21 32.94
C GLN A 465 -4.35 -0.88 31.75
N PRO A 466 -5.06 -1.52 30.81
CA PRO A 466 -4.44 -2.05 29.60
C PRO A 466 -3.61 -0.98 28.87
N ASN A 467 -2.41 -1.35 28.42
CA ASN A 467 -1.47 -0.47 27.70
C ASN A 467 -1.01 0.74 28.52
N THR A 468 -0.92 0.60 29.84
CA THR A 468 -0.37 1.62 30.73
C THR A 468 0.77 1.04 31.56
N TRP A 469 1.63 1.94 32.04
CA TRP A 469 2.82 1.61 32.81
C TRP A 469 2.90 2.48 34.08
N SER A 470 3.69 2.07 35.06
CA SER A 470 3.85 2.76 36.34
C SER A 470 5.27 2.67 36.89
N LEU A 471 5.57 3.56 37.83
CA LEU A 471 6.81 3.61 38.58
C LEU A 471 6.52 3.45 40.08
N ALA A 472 7.40 2.74 40.78
CA ALA A 472 7.44 2.73 42.23
C ALA A 472 8.87 2.93 42.73
N GLY A 473 9.03 3.72 43.79
CA GLY A 473 10.36 4.05 44.34
C GLY A 473 10.91 5.39 43.83
N ALA A 474 12.20 5.64 44.06
CA ALA A 474 12.90 6.83 43.58
C ALA A 474 13.28 6.72 42.09
N TRP A 475 12.79 7.66 41.29
CA TRP A 475 13.05 7.74 39.85
C TRP A 475 13.33 9.18 39.40
N THR A 476 14.13 9.32 38.36
CA THR A 476 14.22 10.55 37.56
C THR A 476 13.60 10.29 36.19
N VAL A 477 12.66 11.14 35.76
CA VAL A 477 12.04 11.05 34.43
C VAL A 477 12.73 12.06 33.50
N GLN A 478 13.41 11.56 32.48
CA GLN A 478 14.21 12.31 31.50
C GLN A 478 13.45 12.41 30.15
N PRO A 479 13.91 13.21 29.18
CA PRO A 479 13.24 13.33 27.88
C PRO A 479 13.00 11.99 27.18
N GLU A 480 14.02 11.12 27.16
CA GLU A 480 14.01 9.85 26.41
C GLU A 480 13.82 8.60 27.28
N PHE A 481 14.08 8.68 28.59
CA PHE A 481 14.10 7.51 29.48
C PHE A 481 13.67 7.83 30.91
N VAL A 482 13.51 6.78 31.72
CA VAL A 482 13.40 6.86 33.19
C VAL A 482 14.59 6.19 33.84
N GLU A 483 15.16 6.80 34.88
CA GLU A 483 16.31 6.26 35.61
C GLU A 483 15.97 5.95 37.06
N GLY A 484 16.20 4.69 37.47
CA GLY A 484 15.98 4.22 38.82
C GLY A 484 17.10 4.69 39.74
N MET A 485 16.76 5.50 40.74
CA MET A 485 17.76 6.16 41.59
C MET A 485 18.11 5.37 42.86
N GLU A 486 17.35 4.32 43.18
CA GLU A 486 17.54 3.51 44.38
C GLU A 486 17.47 2.01 44.11
N VAL A 487 18.04 1.22 45.03
CA VAL A 487 17.85 -0.23 45.04
C VAL A 487 16.39 -0.53 45.35
N GLY A 488 15.77 -1.38 44.52
CA GLY A 488 14.38 -1.76 44.66
C GLY A 488 13.39 -0.86 43.93
N SER A 489 13.84 0.12 43.15
CA SER A 489 13.00 0.83 42.18
C SER A 489 12.29 -0.18 41.28
N ARG A 490 10.99 0.04 41.04
CA ARG A 490 10.15 -0.84 40.21
C ARG A 490 9.53 -0.13 39.03
N LEU A 491 9.51 -0.82 37.91
CA LEU A 491 8.87 -0.42 36.66
C LEU A 491 7.88 -1.51 36.26
N ALA A 492 6.63 -1.14 36.00
CA ALA A 492 5.60 -2.11 35.61
C ALA A 492 4.82 -1.66 34.37
N VAL A 493 4.36 -2.62 33.57
CA VAL A 493 3.50 -2.39 32.41
C VAL A 493 2.44 -3.47 32.30
N ARG A 494 1.21 -3.09 31.96
CA ARG A 494 0.14 -4.02 31.61
C ARG A 494 -0.04 -4.04 30.10
N PHE A 495 0.15 -5.21 29.49
CA PHE A 495 0.20 -5.39 28.03
C PHE A 495 -0.64 -6.58 27.56
N GLN A 496 -0.87 -6.66 26.25
CA GLN A 496 -1.49 -7.77 25.55
C GLN A 496 -0.76 -7.99 24.22
N ALA A 497 0.17 -8.95 24.25
CA ALA A 497 0.98 -9.43 23.14
C ALA A 497 1.64 -10.76 23.54
N ARG A 498 2.19 -11.54 22.61
CA ARG A 498 2.93 -12.77 22.93
C ARG A 498 4.25 -12.42 23.61
N ASP A 499 4.99 -11.50 23.00
CA ASP A 499 6.31 -11.06 23.44
C ASP A 499 6.21 -9.68 24.10
N ALA A 500 6.93 -9.50 25.22
CA ALA A 500 7.20 -8.17 25.79
C ALA A 500 8.70 -7.96 25.88
N ASN A 501 9.15 -6.83 25.35
CA ASN A 501 10.54 -6.42 25.32
C ASN A 501 10.68 -5.03 25.93
N LEU A 502 11.86 -4.72 26.46
CA LEU A 502 12.17 -3.40 27.00
C LEU A 502 13.55 -2.97 26.52
N VAL A 503 13.64 -1.74 26.02
CA VAL A 503 14.92 -1.09 25.78
C VAL A 503 15.46 -0.62 27.13
N LEU A 504 16.51 -1.29 27.59
CA LEU A 504 17.17 -1.02 28.87
C LEU A 504 18.60 -0.55 28.62
N GLY A 505 19.10 0.29 29.53
CA GLY A 505 20.50 0.64 29.63
C GLY A 505 20.94 0.74 31.08
N ALA A 506 22.25 0.70 31.29
CA ALA A 506 22.85 0.94 32.59
C ALA A 506 23.42 2.37 32.63
N GLY A 507 23.24 3.04 33.77
CA GLY A 507 23.95 4.28 34.09
C GLY A 507 25.45 4.04 34.30
N THR A 508 26.13 5.01 34.91
CA THR A 508 27.59 4.99 35.08
C THR A 508 28.12 3.96 36.10
N GLY A 509 27.24 3.20 36.75
CA GLY A 509 27.56 2.25 37.83
C GLY A 509 27.91 0.82 37.39
N GLY A 510 27.94 0.53 36.08
CA GLY A 510 28.16 -0.83 35.57
C GLY A 510 26.86 -1.64 35.43
N PRO A 511 26.95 -2.98 35.25
CA PRO A 511 25.78 -3.81 34.99
C PRO A 511 24.74 -3.76 36.11
N VAL A 512 23.46 -3.67 35.75
CA VAL A 512 22.35 -3.57 36.71
C VAL A 512 21.56 -4.87 36.74
N ARG A 513 21.49 -5.54 37.88
CA ARG A 513 20.68 -6.75 38.03
C ARG A 513 19.23 -6.39 38.26
N PHE A 514 18.31 -7.21 37.77
CA PHE A 514 16.89 -7.05 38.02
C PHE A 514 16.19 -8.39 38.25
N ARG A 515 15.02 -8.33 38.87
CA ARG A 515 14.08 -9.45 38.97
C ARG A 515 12.73 -9.05 38.39
N LEU A 516 12.27 -9.84 37.43
CA LEU A 516 11.01 -9.73 36.74
C LEU A 516 9.97 -10.64 37.38
N THR A 517 8.75 -10.14 37.50
CA THR A 517 7.56 -10.95 37.77
C THR A 517 6.52 -10.73 36.66
N LEU A 518 5.77 -11.79 36.37
CA LEU A 518 4.67 -11.83 35.44
C LEU A 518 3.39 -12.15 36.23
N ASP A 519 2.49 -11.17 36.33
CA ASP A 519 1.31 -11.21 37.20
C ASP A 519 1.64 -11.55 38.67
N GLY A 520 2.76 -11.01 39.17
CA GLY A 520 3.22 -11.20 40.55
C GLY A 520 3.90 -12.55 40.83
N GLN A 521 4.08 -13.41 39.82
CA GLN A 521 4.80 -14.68 39.93
C GLN A 521 6.07 -14.66 39.05
N PRO A 522 7.06 -15.54 39.29
CA PRO A 522 8.15 -15.75 38.34
C PRO A 522 7.60 -16.12 36.95
N PRO A 523 8.29 -15.73 35.85
CA PRO A 523 7.80 -15.98 34.50
C PRO A 523 7.73 -17.46 34.13
N GLY A 524 8.52 -18.34 34.78
CA GLY A 524 8.50 -19.77 34.51
C GLY A 524 8.81 -20.04 33.03
N ALA A 525 8.00 -20.86 32.36
CA ALA A 525 8.16 -21.16 30.93
C ALA A 525 7.88 -19.97 30.00
N ASP A 526 7.25 -18.89 30.50
CA ASP A 526 6.96 -17.69 29.70
C ASP A 526 8.14 -16.68 29.68
N HIS A 527 9.32 -17.08 30.15
CA HIS A 527 10.50 -16.21 30.19
C HIS A 527 11.02 -15.88 28.78
N GLY A 528 11.51 -14.65 28.61
CA GLY A 528 12.17 -14.21 27.37
C GLY A 528 13.62 -14.71 27.27
N THR A 529 14.32 -14.36 26.19
CA THR A 529 15.72 -14.78 26.01
C THR A 529 16.71 -14.12 26.98
N ASP A 530 16.34 -12.98 27.56
CA ASP A 530 17.22 -12.19 28.43
C ASP A 530 16.86 -12.29 29.93
N VAL A 531 15.93 -13.19 30.27
CA VAL A 531 15.43 -13.39 31.64
C VAL A 531 15.35 -14.90 31.90
N ASP A 532 15.79 -15.36 33.07
CA ASP A 532 15.65 -16.78 33.44
C ASP A 532 14.22 -17.12 33.94
N ALA A 533 13.95 -18.41 34.17
CA ALA A 533 12.63 -18.87 34.62
C ALA A 533 12.22 -18.32 36.00
N ASP A 534 13.19 -17.95 36.84
CA ASP A 534 12.99 -17.34 38.16
C ASP A 534 12.81 -15.81 38.08
N GLY A 535 12.94 -15.25 36.88
CA GLY A 535 12.79 -13.84 36.59
C GLY A 535 14.07 -13.02 36.73
N ASN A 536 15.24 -13.61 36.97
CA ASN A 536 16.47 -12.85 37.10
C ASN A 536 17.03 -12.47 35.71
N GLY A 537 17.57 -11.25 35.62
CA GLY A 537 18.25 -10.74 34.43
C GLY A 537 19.27 -9.66 34.79
N VAL A 538 20.10 -9.29 33.82
CA VAL A 538 21.17 -8.30 33.97
C VAL A 538 21.15 -7.35 32.78
N VAL A 539 21.18 -6.05 33.06
CA VAL A 539 21.39 -5.00 32.07
C VAL A 539 22.89 -4.74 31.95
N ASP A 540 23.52 -5.25 30.90
CA ASP A 540 24.97 -5.18 30.65
C ASP A 540 25.35 -4.28 29.46
N ALA A 541 24.37 -3.91 28.65
CA ALA A 541 24.48 -2.99 27.54
C ALA A 541 23.18 -2.18 27.36
N THR A 542 23.27 -1.04 26.70
CA THR A 542 22.07 -0.30 26.29
C THR A 542 21.52 -0.90 24.99
N ARG A 543 20.46 -1.71 25.06
CA ARG A 543 19.88 -2.44 23.92
C ARG A 543 18.44 -2.89 24.23
N LEU A 544 17.81 -3.59 23.28
CA LEU A 544 16.56 -4.31 23.52
C LEU A 544 16.81 -5.60 24.31
N TYR A 545 15.99 -5.85 25.33
CA TYR A 545 15.93 -7.09 26.10
C TYR A 545 14.56 -7.73 25.93
N GLN A 546 14.52 -9.01 25.55
CA GLN A 546 13.28 -9.79 25.51
C GLN A 546 13.00 -10.34 26.90
N LEU A 547 11.94 -9.81 27.52
CA LEU A 547 11.60 -10.07 28.91
C LEU A 547 10.66 -11.28 29.06
N VAL A 548 9.65 -11.35 28.20
CA VAL A 548 8.59 -12.36 28.27
C VAL A 548 8.31 -12.87 26.86
N ARG A 549 8.07 -14.17 26.76
CA ARG A 549 7.50 -14.84 25.60
C ARG A 549 6.46 -15.85 26.09
N GLN A 550 5.19 -15.49 25.97
CA GLN A 550 4.10 -16.34 26.44
C GLN A 550 4.03 -17.66 25.64
N GLY A 551 3.99 -18.78 26.34
CA GLY A 551 3.64 -20.08 25.80
C GLY A 551 2.13 -20.27 25.69
N GLY A 552 1.67 -20.94 24.63
CA GLY A 552 0.26 -21.28 24.45
C GLY A 552 -0.63 -20.07 24.09
N ALA A 553 -1.79 -19.96 24.75
CA ALA A 553 -2.78 -18.93 24.43
C ALA A 553 -2.36 -17.55 24.97
N VAL A 554 -2.17 -16.60 24.06
CA VAL A 554 -1.77 -15.23 24.41
C VAL A 554 -2.90 -14.50 25.13
N LYS A 555 -2.58 -13.96 26.32
CA LYS A 555 -3.50 -13.20 27.17
C LYS A 555 -2.87 -11.88 27.62
N ALA A 556 -3.69 -10.99 28.17
CA ALA A 556 -3.20 -9.78 28.80
C ALA A 556 -2.46 -10.12 30.11
N ARG A 557 -1.28 -9.52 30.31
CA ARG A 557 -0.41 -9.77 31.47
C ARG A 557 0.17 -8.46 32.00
N THR A 558 0.66 -8.49 33.22
CA THR A 558 1.42 -7.42 33.84
C THR A 558 2.85 -7.88 34.10
N VAL A 559 3.81 -7.17 33.53
CA VAL A 559 5.23 -7.30 33.86
C VAL A 559 5.55 -6.27 34.93
N GLU A 560 6.21 -6.69 36.01
CA GLU A 560 6.84 -5.81 36.98
C GLU A 560 8.32 -6.19 37.11
N ILE A 561 9.20 -5.20 36.92
CA ILE A 561 10.65 -5.33 37.04
C ILE A 561 11.08 -4.61 38.30
N ARG A 562 11.77 -5.31 39.19
CA ARG A 562 12.44 -4.75 40.37
C ARG A 562 13.94 -4.72 40.12
N PHE A 563 14.52 -3.52 40.10
CA PHE A 563 15.97 -3.36 39.95
C PHE A 563 16.67 -3.61 41.29
N LEU A 564 17.69 -4.46 41.28
CA LEU A 564 18.46 -4.86 42.47
C LEU A 564 19.69 -3.96 42.69
N ASP A 565 20.01 -3.14 41.70
CA ASP A 565 21.07 -2.13 41.73
C ASP A 565 20.48 -0.80 41.18
N PRO A 566 20.99 0.37 41.60
CA PRO A 566 20.55 1.66 41.06
C PRO A 566 21.12 1.92 39.66
N GLY A 567 20.60 2.93 38.97
CA GLY A 567 21.09 3.39 37.67
C GLY A 567 20.47 2.66 36.47
N ALA A 568 19.40 1.89 36.67
CA ALA A 568 18.67 1.28 35.56
C ALA A 568 17.97 2.35 34.71
N ARG A 569 18.22 2.38 33.41
CA ARG A 569 17.53 3.27 32.46
C ARG A 569 16.55 2.48 31.61
N GLY A 570 15.27 2.85 31.63
CA GLY A 570 14.24 2.29 30.76
C GLY A 570 13.82 3.31 29.70
N TYR A 571 13.83 2.93 28.43
CA TYR A 571 13.53 3.83 27.31
C TYR A 571 12.13 3.58 26.72
N ALA A 572 11.85 2.35 26.29
CA ALA A 572 10.56 1.99 25.68
C ALA A 572 10.23 0.51 25.83
N PHE A 573 8.97 0.19 26.11
CA PHE A 573 8.44 -1.16 25.94
C PHE A 573 8.00 -1.37 24.50
N THR A 574 8.38 -2.52 23.93
CA THR A 574 7.96 -2.96 22.60
C THR A 574 7.41 -4.39 22.65
N PHE A 575 6.57 -4.73 21.69
CA PHE A 575 5.71 -5.92 21.76
C PHE A 575 5.71 -6.70 20.44
N GLY A 576 5.27 -7.96 20.50
CA GLY A 576 4.79 -8.67 19.32
C GLY A 576 4.54 -10.12 19.59
#